data_AF-A0A0W8E1S1-F1
#
_entry.id   AF-A0A0W8E1S1-F1
#
_cell.length_a   1.000
_cell.length_b   1.000
_cell.length_c   1.000
_cell.angle_alpha   90.00
_cell.angle_beta   90.00
_cell.angle_gamma   90.00
#
_symmetry.space_group_name_H-M   'P 1'
#
loop_
_entity.id
_entity.type
_entity.pdbx_description
1 polymer ?
#
loop_
_entity_poly.entity_id
_entity_poly.type
_entity_poly.pdbx_seq_one_letter_code
_entity_poly.pdbx_strand_id
1 'polypeptide(L)'
;MSLKEDWLQKAKEIQEKNDKIMARIPEEYRHYVQHLSRASKVAKKVVQLDKELEGAGYFTTENGTYLNITNAYLTVAGKNAMLTDWVEEKDYRFSIENEIITLKEKFFIKSVIKITNEKGEEIRRATSTVPVNIGGSGVDRTNPFENGETSAVGRALTFLGMGRQLGEIASYEEVVEADRLGEEQQQVAKEGFIIDSFEFKDETRNAGKIRLVDSNGELQVIAGWGRVFKEFISKVDVGSRVKIKTEPFTTQTQEQAQKLVEYECVA
;
A
#
# COMPACT_ATOMS: atom_id res chain seq x y z
N MET A 1 -23.64 11.68 8.80
CA MET A 1 -23.49 11.57 7.33
C MET A 1 -24.06 10.23 6.93
N SER A 2 -24.89 10.18 5.89
CA SER A 2 -25.47 8.92 5.40
C SER A 2 -24.41 8.12 4.63
N LEU A 3 -24.57 6.79 4.55
CA LEU A 3 -23.67 5.92 3.78
C LEU A 3 -23.53 6.38 2.32
N LYS A 4 -24.62 6.89 1.73
CA LYS A 4 -24.63 7.44 0.38
C LYS A 4 -23.79 8.72 0.27
N GLU A 5 -23.95 9.64 1.22
CA GLU A 5 -23.17 10.89 1.27
C GLU A 5 -21.68 10.60 1.38
N ASP A 6 -21.28 9.66 2.25
CA ASP A 6 -19.88 9.25 2.40
C ASP A 6 -19.29 8.70 1.10
N TRP A 7 -20.08 7.91 0.35
CA TRP A 7 -19.66 7.31 -0.91
C TRP A 7 -19.52 8.36 -2.03
N LEU A 8 -20.50 9.23 -2.17
CA LEU A 8 -20.41 10.32 -3.15
C LEU A 8 -19.25 11.27 -2.84
N GLN A 9 -19.02 11.56 -1.56
CA GLN A 9 -17.88 12.37 -1.12
C GLN A 9 -16.55 11.70 -1.49
N LYS A 10 -16.41 10.38 -1.28
CA LYS A 10 -15.21 9.62 -1.67
C LYS A 10 -14.97 9.66 -3.19
N ALA A 11 -16.01 9.46 -4.00
CA ALA A 11 -15.88 9.54 -5.46
C ALA A 11 -15.46 10.94 -5.91
N LYS A 12 -16.04 11.98 -5.31
CA LYS A 12 -15.69 13.38 -5.58
C LYS A 12 -14.24 13.70 -5.22
N GLU A 13 -13.75 13.23 -4.07
CA GLU A 13 -12.35 13.42 -3.64
C GLU A 13 -11.35 12.82 -4.62
N ILE A 14 -11.67 11.64 -5.19
CA ILE A 14 -10.84 11.00 -6.21
C ILE A 14 -10.83 11.83 -7.50
N GLN A 15 -11.99 12.32 -7.93
CA GLN A 15 -12.08 13.18 -9.11
C GLN A 15 -11.30 14.49 -8.91
N GLU A 16 -11.49 15.16 -7.78
CA GLU A 16 -10.74 16.38 -7.44
C GLU A 16 -9.23 16.14 -7.36
N LYS A 17 -8.79 14.97 -6.87
CA LYS A 17 -7.37 14.59 -6.87
C LYS A 17 -6.84 14.50 -8.31
N ASN A 18 -7.56 13.85 -9.22
CA ASN A 18 -7.16 13.75 -10.63
C ASN A 18 -7.12 15.11 -11.32
N ASP A 19 -8.12 15.96 -11.09
CA ASP A 19 -8.17 17.30 -11.68
C ASP A 19 -6.98 18.15 -11.20
N LYS A 20 -6.63 18.05 -9.91
CA LYS A 20 -5.43 18.70 -9.35
C LYS A 20 -4.14 18.17 -9.96
N ILE A 21 -4.05 16.87 -10.23
CA ILE A 21 -2.91 16.26 -10.92
C ILE A 21 -2.80 16.80 -12.34
N MET A 22 -3.89 16.73 -13.11
CA MET A 22 -3.94 17.19 -14.50
C MET A 22 -3.61 18.67 -14.64
N ALA A 23 -4.08 19.51 -13.71
CA ALA A 23 -3.79 20.94 -13.68
C ALA A 23 -2.30 21.24 -13.44
N ARG A 24 -1.56 20.35 -12.76
CA ARG A 24 -0.13 20.53 -12.49
C ARG A 24 0.76 20.06 -13.64
N ILE A 25 0.29 19.11 -14.45
CA ILE A 25 1.03 18.60 -15.61
C ILE A 25 0.96 19.65 -16.73
N PRO A 26 2.10 20.14 -17.24
CA PRO A 26 2.12 21.09 -18.35
C PRO A 26 1.39 20.53 -19.57
N GLU A 27 0.72 21.40 -20.31
CA GLU A 27 -0.24 21.02 -21.35
C GLU A 27 0.41 20.14 -22.43
N GLU A 28 1.64 20.46 -22.80
CA GLU A 28 2.45 19.76 -23.78
C GLU A 28 2.70 18.29 -23.38
N TYR A 29 2.68 17.92 -22.10
CA TYR A 29 2.90 16.54 -21.65
C TYR A 29 1.62 15.77 -21.32
N ARG A 30 0.44 16.41 -21.38
CA ARG A 30 -0.83 15.76 -20.98
C ARG A 30 -1.20 14.56 -21.85
N HIS A 31 -0.72 14.50 -23.09
CA HIS A 31 -0.92 13.36 -23.98
C HIS A 31 -0.17 12.09 -23.53
N TYR A 32 0.80 12.22 -22.61
CA TYR A 32 1.48 11.09 -21.97
C TYR A 32 0.77 10.59 -20.72
N VAL A 33 -0.35 11.19 -20.32
CA VAL A 33 -1.12 10.77 -19.15
C VAL A 33 -2.03 9.60 -19.52
N GLN A 34 -1.92 8.54 -18.73
CA GLN A 34 -2.83 7.41 -18.77
C GLN A 34 -3.75 7.43 -17.56
N HIS A 35 -4.98 6.99 -17.77
CA HIS A 35 -5.99 6.85 -16.73
C HIS A 35 -6.02 5.39 -16.29
N LEU A 36 -5.46 5.12 -15.11
CA LEU A 36 -5.37 3.77 -14.57
C LEU A 36 -6.60 3.51 -13.73
N SER A 37 -7.51 2.68 -14.26
CA SER A 37 -8.74 2.29 -13.57
C SER A 37 -8.53 1.04 -12.72
N ARG A 38 -9.17 1.03 -11.55
CA ARG A 38 -9.17 -0.11 -10.63
C ARG A 38 -10.49 -0.19 -9.85
N ALA A 39 -10.93 -1.40 -9.59
CA ALA A 39 -12.05 -1.65 -8.69
C ALA A 39 -11.57 -1.62 -7.23
N SER A 40 -12.14 -0.76 -6.39
CA SER A 40 -11.91 -0.74 -4.95
C SER A 40 -13.17 -1.18 -4.22
N LYS A 41 -13.06 -2.22 -3.39
CA LYS A 41 -14.20 -2.74 -2.64
C LYS A 41 -14.62 -1.74 -1.56
N VAL A 42 -15.88 -1.30 -1.60
CA VAL A 42 -16.44 -0.33 -0.63
C VAL A 42 -17.40 -1.00 0.35
N ALA A 43 -17.98 -2.14 -0.01
CA ALA A 43 -18.79 -2.96 0.89
C ALA A 43 -18.68 -4.45 0.55
N LYS A 44 -18.75 -5.29 1.58
CA LYS A 44 -18.81 -6.76 1.41
C LYS A 44 -20.15 -7.27 0.89
N LYS A 45 -21.23 -6.54 1.18
CA LYS A 45 -22.58 -6.87 0.74
C LYS A 45 -22.90 -6.16 -0.56
N VAL A 46 -23.79 -6.76 -1.34
CA VAL A 46 -24.44 -6.11 -2.48
C VAL A 46 -25.38 -5.04 -1.91
N VAL A 47 -25.10 -3.78 -2.21
CA VAL A 47 -25.96 -2.65 -1.85
C VAL A 47 -26.72 -2.26 -3.10
N GLN A 48 -28.02 -1.99 -2.97
CA GLN A 48 -28.80 -1.44 -4.08
C GLN A 48 -28.27 -0.04 -4.39
N LEU A 49 -27.74 0.12 -5.60
CA LEU A 49 -27.25 1.40 -6.08
C LEU A 49 -28.38 2.18 -6.73
N ASP A 50 -28.39 3.50 -6.53
CA ASP A 50 -29.21 4.40 -7.33
C ASP A 50 -28.39 4.95 -8.51
N LYS A 51 -29.07 5.64 -9.43
CA LYS A 51 -28.43 6.21 -10.63
C LYS A 51 -27.30 7.19 -10.32
N GLU A 52 -27.33 7.82 -9.15
CA GLU A 52 -26.32 8.79 -8.74
C GLU A 52 -25.02 8.09 -8.35
N LEU A 53 -25.11 7.01 -7.56
CA LEU A 53 -23.97 6.17 -7.21
C LEU A 53 -23.41 5.44 -8.44
N GLU A 54 -24.27 4.90 -9.30
CA GLU A 54 -23.83 4.28 -10.57
C GLU A 54 -23.08 5.29 -11.45
N GLY A 55 -23.62 6.51 -11.58
CA GLY A 55 -22.97 7.61 -12.31
C GLY A 55 -21.64 8.06 -11.69
N ALA A 56 -21.47 7.90 -10.38
CA ALA A 56 -20.22 8.16 -9.67
C ALA A 56 -19.20 7.00 -9.78
N GLY A 57 -19.50 5.95 -10.55
CA GLY A 57 -18.60 4.83 -10.81
C GLY A 57 -18.72 3.67 -9.82
N TYR A 58 -19.78 3.61 -9.01
CA TYR A 58 -20.06 2.45 -8.18
C TYR A 58 -20.72 1.34 -8.98
N PHE A 59 -20.38 0.09 -8.66
CA PHE A 59 -20.98 -1.10 -9.25
C PHE A 59 -20.99 -2.25 -8.25
N THR A 60 -21.82 -3.26 -8.49
CA THR A 60 -21.93 -4.45 -7.64
C THR A 60 -21.50 -5.70 -8.38
N THR A 61 -20.94 -6.65 -7.64
CA THR A 61 -20.67 -8.02 -8.09
C THR A 61 -21.21 -8.99 -7.04
N GLU A 62 -21.19 -10.29 -7.33
CA GLU A 62 -21.55 -11.33 -6.35
C GLU A 62 -20.74 -11.22 -5.03
N ASN A 63 -19.56 -10.61 -5.11
CA ASN A 63 -18.62 -10.50 -3.99
C ASN A 63 -18.77 -9.19 -3.20
N GLY A 64 -19.64 -8.26 -3.59
CA GLY A 64 -19.91 -7.03 -2.85
C GLY A 64 -20.14 -5.80 -3.74
N THR A 65 -19.92 -4.62 -3.15
CA THR A 65 -20.04 -3.32 -3.84
C THR A 65 -18.68 -2.68 -3.98
N TYR A 66 -18.42 -2.11 -5.15
CA TYR A 66 -17.12 -1.61 -5.58
C TYR A 66 -17.26 -0.18 -6.13
N LEU A 67 -16.17 0.58 -6.05
CA LEU A 67 -15.99 1.87 -6.70
C LEU A 67 -14.90 1.71 -7.76
N ASN A 68 -15.18 2.10 -9.01
CA ASN A 68 -14.15 2.21 -10.03
C ASN A 68 -13.34 3.49 -9.81
N ILE A 69 -12.17 3.34 -9.18
CA ILE A 69 -11.21 4.41 -8.97
C ILE A 69 -10.37 4.54 -10.23
N THR A 70 -10.38 5.71 -10.86
CA THR A 70 -9.46 6.04 -11.93
C THR A 70 -8.43 7.01 -11.39
N ASN A 71 -7.14 6.77 -11.63
CA ASN A 71 -6.07 7.69 -11.25
C ASN A 71 -5.32 8.16 -12.50
N ALA A 72 -5.09 9.47 -12.61
CA ALA A 72 -4.23 10.04 -13.63
C ALA A 72 -2.76 9.70 -13.34
N TYR A 73 -2.06 9.12 -14.32
CA TYR A 73 -0.67 8.68 -14.20
C TYR A 73 0.15 9.19 -15.39
N LEU A 74 1.19 9.99 -15.13
CA LEU A 74 2.17 10.37 -16.15
C LEU A 74 3.11 9.20 -16.39
N THR A 75 3.09 8.69 -17.63
CA THR A 75 3.92 7.56 -18.04
C THR A 75 5.41 7.87 -17.96
N VAL A 76 6.23 6.81 -17.92
CA VAL A 76 7.71 6.94 -17.98
C VAL A 76 8.14 7.66 -19.25
N ALA A 77 7.44 7.44 -20.37
CA ALA A 77 7.66 8.18 -21.61
C ALA A 77 7.47 9.69 -21.42
N GLY A 78 6.39 10.12 -20.75
CA GLY A 78 6.17 11.54 -20.44
C GLY A 78 7.22 12.12 -19.51
N LYS A 79 7.66 11.37 -18.49
CA LYS A 79 8.75 11.80 -17.61
C LYS A 79 10.09 11.92 -18.35
N ASN A 80 10.35 11.04 -19.32
CA ASN A 80 11.54 11.10 -20.15
C ASN A 80 11.50 12.27 -21.14
N ALA A 81 10.33 12.58 -21.71
CA ALA A 81 10.13 13.77 -22.53
C ALA A 81 10.43 15.04 -21.71
N MET A 82 9.87 15.15 -20.50
CA MET A 82 10.19 16.27 -19.59
C MET A 82 11.68 16.40 -19.27
N LEU A 83 12.37 15.27 -19.06
CA LEU A 83 13.82 15.29 -18.85
C LEU A 83 14.55 15.79 -20.09
N THR A 84 14.17 15.30 -21.26
CA THR A 84 14.78 15.63 -22.56
C THR A 84 14.66 17.13 -22.83
N ASP A 85 13.44 17.67 -22.76
CA ASP A 85 13.19 19.09 -23.00
C ASP A 85 13.97 19.96 -21.99
N TRP A 86 14.02 19.55 -20.71
CA TRP A 86 14.76 20.27 -19.69
C TRP A 86 16.28 20.23 -19.90
N VAL A 87 16.86 19.11 -20.33
CA VAL A 87 18.31 19.06 -20.62
C VAL A 87 18.65 19.86 -21.88
N GLU A 88 17.79 19.84 -22.90
CA GLU A 88 17.98 20.61 -24.13
C GLU A 88 17.90 22.11 -23.86
N GLU A 89 16.92 22.57 -23.07
CA GLU A 89 16.79 23.98 -22.66
C GLU A 89 18.02 24.50 -21.87
N LYS A 90 18.74 23.60 -21.20
CA LYS A 90 19.89 23.94 -20.32
C LYS A 90 21.24 23.59 -20.93
N ASP A 91 21.30 23.12 -22.18
CA ASP A 91 22.51 22.59 -22.82
C ASP A 91 23.23 21.53 -21.96
N TYR A 92 22.44 20.66 -21.31
CA TYR A 92 22.91 19.53 -20.53
C TYR A 92 22.85 18.23 -21.35
N ARG A 93 23.48 17.19 -20.82
CA ARG A 93 23.42 15.82 -21.32
C ARG A 93 22.98 14.90 -20.19
N PHE A 94 22.43 13.75 -20.52
CA PHE A 94 22.15 12.73 -19.52
C PHE A 94 22.50 11.33 -20.00
N SER A 95 22.72 10.44 -19.04
CA SER A 95 22.83 8.99 -19.26
C SER A 95 21.89 8.25 -18.30
N ILE A 96 21.39 7.11 -18.76
CA ILE A 96 20.62 6.16 -17.96
C ILE A 96 21.41 4.85 -17.97
N GLU A 97 21.79 4.38 -16.78
CA GLU A 97 22.51 3.13 -16.57
C GLU A 97 21.62 2.18 -15.77
N ASN A 98 21.31 1.02 -16.32
CA ASN A 98 20.51 -0.01 -15.66
C ASN A 98 21.39 -1.22 -15.32
N GLU A 99 21.19 -1.76 -14.12
CA GLU A 99 21.94 -2.88 -13.57
C GLU A 99 20.98 -3.86 -12.90
N ILE A 100 21.10 -5.15 -13.23
CA ILE A 100 20.42 -6.22 -12.49
C ILE A 100 21.27 -6.54 -11.26
N ILE A 101 20.68 -6.41 -10.07
CA ILE A 101 21.31 -6.81 -8.81
C ILE A 101 20.56 -7.98 -8.19
N THR A 102 21.29 -8.88 -7.54
CA THR A 102 20.71 -10.04 -6.85
C THR A 102 20.94 -9.92 -5.35
N LEU A 103 19.86 -9.95 -4.57
CA LEU A 103 19.90 -9.91 -3.10
C LEU A 103 19.03 -11.04 -2.54
N LYS A 104 19.62 -11.94 -1.76
CA LYS A 104 18.92 -13.08 -1.14
C LYS A 104 18.05 -13.86 -2.16
N GLU A 105 18.66 -14.22 -3.29
CA GLU A 105 18.00 -14.95 -4.40
C GLU A 105 16.85 -14.21 -5.11
N LYS A 106 16.64 -12.93 -4.79
CA LYS A 106 15.69 -12.06 -5.51
C LYS A 106 16.43 -11.11 -6.44
N PHE A 107 15.86 -10.90 -7.62
CA PHE A 107 16.37 -9.97 -8.61
C PHE A 107 15.76 -8.58 -8.41
N PHE A 108 16.56 -7.55 -8.64
CA PHE A 108 16.14 -6.16 -8.63
C PHE A 108 16.77 -5.44 -9.83
N ILE A 109 16.08 -4.43 -10.34
CA ILE A 109 16.68 -3.49 -11.29
C ILE A 109 17.06 -2.22 -10.55
N LYS A 110 18.33 -1.85 -10.65
CA LYS A 110 18.86 -0.56 -10.22
C LYS A 110 19.04 0.32 -11.45
N SER A 111 18.43 1.50 -11.44
CA SER A 111 18.59 2.52 -12.48
C SER A 111 19.29 3.74 -11.90
N VAL A 112 20.31 4.23 -12.59
CA VAL A 112 21.05 5.46 -12.26
C VAL A 112 20.93 6.42 -13.43
N ILE A 113 20.39 7.61 -13.16
CA ILE A 113 20.32 8.69 -14.15
C ILE A 113 21.30 9.78 -13.72
N LYS A 114 22.23 10.13 -14.59
CA LYS A 114 23.22 11.20 -14.39
C LYS A 114 22.97 12.31 -15.40
N ILE A 115 23.01 13.55 -14.95
CA ILE A 115 22.93 14.75 -15.80
C ILE A 115 24.26 15.48 -15.70
N THR A 116 24.85 15.81 -16.83
CA THR A 116 26.14 16.50 -16.93
C THR A 116 26.02 17.79 -17.73
N ASN A 117 26.86 18.78 -17.44
CA ASN A 117 27.02 19.94 -18.32
C ASN A 117 27.92 19.62 -19.53
N GLU A 118 28.18 20.61 -20.38
CA GLU A 118 29.03 20.48 -21.57
C GLU A 118 30.48 20.04 -21.25
N LYS A 119 30.97 20.33 -20.03
CA LYS A 119 32.31 19.94 -19.56
C LYS A 119 32.34 18.51 -19.02
N GLY A 120 31.19 17.82 -18.96
CA GLY A 120 31.06 16.48 -18.37
C GLY A 120 30.97 16.48 -16.84
N GLU A 121 30.78 17.64 -16.20
CA GLU A 121 30.62 17.73 -14.75
C GLU A 121 29.19 17.30 -14.37
N GLU A 122 29.05 16.41 -13.38
CA GLU A 122 27.75 15.96 -12.88
C GLU A 122 27.02 17.10 -12.16
N ILE A 123 25.84 17.46 -12.67
CA ILE A 123 24.97 18.50 -12.11
C ILE A 123 23.88 17.89 -11.22
N ARG A 124 23.36 16.73 -11.63
CA ARG A 124 22.36 15.98 -10.87
C ARG A 124 22.52 14.49 -11.09
N ARG A 125 22.06 13.74 -10.08
CA ARG A 125 21.99 12.29 -10.13
C ARG A 125 20.77 11.80 -9.36
N ALA A 126 20.11 10.79 -9.91
CA ALA A 126 19.11 10.00 -9.20
C ALA A 126 19.42 8.52 -9.31
N THR A 127 18.98 7.77 -8.31
CA THR A 127 19.11 6.31 -8.30
C THR A 127 17.82 5.72 -7.77
N SER A 128 17.37 4.66 -8.40
CA SER A 128 16.21 3.89 -8.01
C SER A 128 16.56 2.41 -8.05
N THR A 129 15.99 1.65 -7.13
CA THR A 129 16.07 0.18 -7.12
C THR A 129 14.67 -0.36 -6.91
N VAL A 130 14.23 -1.27 -7.78
CA VAL A 130 12.91 -1.90 -7.71
C VAL A 130 13.04 -3.42 -7.83
N PRO A 131 12.18 -4.20 -7.16
CA PRO A 131 12.19 -5.66 -7.30
C PRO A 131 11.72 -6.09 -8.69
N VAL A 132 12.23 -7.23 -9.15
CA VAL A 132 11.72 -7.95 -10.33
C VAL A 132 10.77 -9.03 -9.83
N ASN A 133 9.48 -8.91 -10.13
CA ASN A 133 8.45 -9.81 -9.61
C ASN A 133 8.28 -11.04 -10.52
N ILE A 134 9.27 -11.94 -10.54
CA ILE A 134 9.17 -13.19 -11.31
C ILE A 134 7.97 -14.02 -10.82
N GLY A 135 7.08 -14.39 -11.74
CA GLY A 135 5.84 -15.10 -11.41
C GLY A 135 4.72 -14.19 -10.89
N GLY A 136 4.88 -12.86 -11.01
CA GLY A 136 3.88 -11.87 -10.66
C GLY A 136 2.66 -11.89 -11.58
N SER A 137 1.73 -10.96 -11.33
CA SER A 137 0.52 -10.77 -12.12
C SER A 137 0.68 -9.67 -13.17
N GLY A 138 -0.29 -9.52 -14.08
CA GLY A 138 -0.25 -8.46 -15.09
C GLY A 138 0.96 -8.57 -16.03
N VAL A 139 1.71 -7.48 -16.19
CA VAL A 139 2.91 -7.41 -17.04
C VAL A 139 4.04 -8.27 -16.50
N ASP A 140 4.17 -8.39 -15.18
CA ASP A 140 5.19 -9.22 -14.52
C ASP A 140 5.05 -10.71 -14.85
N ARG A 141 3.87 -11.14 -15.30
CA ARG A 141 3.64 -12.53 -15.73
C ARG A 141 4.41 -12.89 -17.00
N THR A 142 4.62 -11.93 -17.90
CA THR A 142 5.24 -12.18 -19.21
C THR A 142 6.58 -11.48 -19.39
N ASN A 143 6.75 -10.29 -18.81
CA ASN A 143 7.94 -9.44 -19.01
C ASN A 143 8.38 -8.78 -17.67
N PRO A 144 8.75 -9.56 -16.65
CA PRO A 144 9.06 -9.02 -15.32
C PRO A 144 10.32 -8.14 -15.29
N PHE A 145 11.31 -8.42 -16.15
CA PHE A 145 12.54 -7.63 -16.19
C PHE A 145 12.31 -6.27 -16.85
N GLU A 146 11.59 -6.24 -17.98
CA GLU A 146 11.23 -5.01 -18.69
C GLU A 146 10.32 -4.11 -17.84
N ASN A 147 9.40 -4.72 -17.07
CA ASN A 147 8.57 -3.98 -16.13
C ASN A 147 9.39 -3.41 -14.97
N GLY A 148 10.29 -4.21 -14.40
CA GLY A 148 11.24 -3.76 -13.38
C GLY A 148 12.13 -2.62 -13.89
N GLU A 149 12.63 -2.70 -15.12
CA GLU A 149 13.46 -1.65 -15.72
C GLU A 149 12.67 -0.35 -15.91
N THR A 150 11.48 -0.44 -16.48
CA THR A 150 10.59 0.71 -16.68
C THR A 150 10.23 1.36 -15.35
N SER A 151 9.97 0.56 -14.31
CA SER A 151 9.68 1.03 -12.95
C SER A 151 10.90 1.72 -12.31
N ALA A 152 12.09 1.13 -12.45
CA ALA A 152 13.33 1.69 -11.92
C ALA A 152 13.63 3.06 -12.55
N VAL A 153 13.57 3.14 -13.88
CA VAL A 153 13.78 4.38 -14.64
C VAL A 153 12.72 5.42 -14.27
N GLY A 154 11.44 5.04 -14.28
CA GLY A 154 10.33 5.93 -13.95
C GLY A 154 10.45 6.55 -12.55
N ARG A 155 10.91 5.78 -11.58
CA ARG A 155 11.15 6.25 -10.21
C ARG A 155 12.39 7.13 -10.12
N ALA A 156 13.49 6.79 -10.80
CA ALA A 156 14.69 7.65 -10.86
C ALA A 156 14.37 9.02 -11.51
N LEU A 157 13.60 9.05 -12.58
CA LEU A 157 13.10 10.29 -13.21
C LEU A 157 12.26 11.12 -12.23
N THR A 158 11.42 10.46 -11.43
CA THR A 158 10.62 11.14 -10.40
C THR A 158 11.50 11.76 -9.32
N PHE A 159 12.58 11.10 -8.90
CA PHE A 159 13.57 11.67 -7.98
C PHE A 159 14.32 12.88 -8.56
N LEU A 160 14.50 12.96 -9.88
CA LEU A 160 15.01 14.15 -10.56
C LEU A 160 13.99 15.31 -10.65
N GLY A 161 12.74 15.06 -10.25
CA GLY A 161 11.65 16.02 -10.29
C GLY A 161 10.71 15.87 -11.48
N MET A 162 10.95 14.92 -12.39
CA MET A 162 10.11 14.72 -13.58
C MET A 162 8.84 13.96 -13.20
N GLY A 163 7.69 14.59 -13.39
CA GLY A 163 6.40 14.02 -12.98
C GLY A 163 6.10 14.11 -11.47
N ARG A 164 6.84 14.91 -10.70
CA ARG A 164 6.62 15.10 -9.24
C ARG A 164 5.23 15.65 -8.90
N GLN A 165 4.53 16.21 -9.89
CA GLN A 165 3.15 16.69 -9.81
C GLN A 165 2.16 15.65 -9.25
N LEU A 166 2.48 14.36 -9.42
CA LEU A 166 1.65 13.20 -9.05
C LEU A 166 1.68 12.85 -7.55
N GLY A 167 2.66 13.34 -6.79
CA GLY A 167 2.81 13.02 -5.36
C GLY A 167 3.19 11.56 -5.04
N GLU A 168 3.13 10.65 -6.02
CA GLU A 168 3.39 9.22 -5.84
C GLU A 168 4.69 8.81 -6.56
N ILE A 169 5.61 8.22 -5.80
CA ILE A 169 6.90 7.67 -6.27
C ILE A 169 6.75 6.17 -6.62
N ALA A 170 5.70 5.54 -6.10
CA ALA A 170 5.36 4.15 -6.36
C ALA A 170 4.91 3.96 -7.82
N SER A 171 5.27 2.82 -8.41
CA SER A 171 4.71 2.37 -9.67
C SER A 171 3.26 1.94 -9.47
N TYR A 172 2.52 1.82 -10.57
CA TYR A 172 1.14 1.36 -10.52
C TYR A 172 1.05 -0.04 -9.90
N GLU A 173 1.95 -0.94 -10.28
CA GLU A 173 2.02 -2.31 -9.82
C GLU A 173 2.28 -2.38 -8.31
N GLU A 174 3.15 -1.52 -7.77
CA GLU A 174 3.42 -1.46 -6.33
C GLU A 174 2.21 -0.97 -5.54
N VAL A 175 1.44 -0.02 -6.08
CA VAL A 175 0.19 0.45 -5.45
C VAL A 175 -0.88 -0.66 -5.49
N VAL A 176 -0.99 -1.38 -6.60
CA VAL A 176 -1.92 -2.51 -6.73
C VAL A 176 -1.54 -3.65 -5.77
N GLU A 177 -0.26 -3.99 -5.69
CA GLU A 177 0.23 -5.07 -4.83
C GLU A 177 0.14 -4.71 -3.34
N ALA A 178 0.48 -3.48 -2.94
CA ALA A 178 0.34 -3.03 -1.56
C ALA A 178 -1.10 -3.10 -1.07
N ASP A 179 -2.07 -2.76 -1.91
CA ASP A 179 -3.49 -2.86 -1.57
C ASP A 179 -3.95 -4.33 -1.50
N ARG A 180 -3.48 -5.21 -2.41
CA ARG A 180 -3.74 -6.67 -2.34
C ARG A 180 -3.23 -7.26 -1.02
N LEU A 181 -1.99 -6.93 -0.64
CA LEU A 181 -1.40 -7.36 0.63
C LEU A 181 -2.15 -6.77 1.83
N GLY A 182 -2.65 -5.53 1.74
CA GLY A 182 -3.49 -4.92 2.77
C GLY A 182 -4.83 -5.64 2.96
N GLU A 183 -5.46 -6.10 1.88
CA GLU A 183 -6.69 -6.91 1.92
C GLU A 183 -6.43 -8.29 2.54
N GLU A 184 -5.31 -8.93 2.22
CA GLU A 184 -4.88 -10.23 2.77
C GLU A 184 -4.52 -10.13 4.25
N GLN A 185 -3.79 -9.11 4.68
CA GLN A 185 -3.49 -8.87 6.10
C GLN A 185 -4.76 -8.59 6.92
N GLN A 186 -5.72 -7.86 6.35
CA GLN A 186 -7.04 -7.69 6.97
C GLN A 186 -7.88 -8.98 6.98
N GLN A 187 -7.53 -9.99 6.20
CA GLN A 187 -8.20 -11.29 6.17
C GLN A 187 -7.57 -12.25 7.18
N VAL A 188 -6.24 -12.27 7.28
CA VAL A 188 -5.48 -12.91 8.37
C VAL A 188 -5.92 -12.40 9.74
N ALA A 189 -6.05 -11.08 9.91
CA ALA A 189 -6.60 -10.50 11.14
C ALA A 189 -8.07 -10.90 11.42
N LYS A 190 -8.82 -11.38 10.41
CA LYS A 190 -10.20 -11.87 10.55
C LYS A 190 -10.29 -13.38 10.82
N GLU A 191 -9.25 -14.15 10.53
CA GLU A 191 -9.22 -15.59 10.86
C GLU A 191 -8.94 -15.84 12.35
N GLY A 192 -8.56 -14.79 13.10
CA GLY A 192 -8.35 -14.86 14.54
C GLY A 192 -6.98 -15.43 14.91
N PHE A 193 -6.68 -15.37 16.19
CA PHE A 193 -5.45 -15.87 16.80
C PHE A 193 -5.73 -17.19 17.50
N ILE A 194 -4.75 -18.08 17.51
CA ILE A 194 -4.75 -19.27 18.37
C ILE A 194 -4.10 -18.89 19.70
N ILE A 195 -4.72 -19.26 20.82
CA ILE A 195 -4.10 -19.10 22.13
C ILE A 195 -2.94 -20.10 22.28
N ASP A 196 -1.73 -19.61 22.44
CA ASP A 196 -0.56 -20.44 22.75
C ASP A 196 -0.46 -20.71 24.25
N SER A 197 -0.49 -19.65 25.06
CA SER A 197 -0.30 -19.78 26.50
C SER A 197 -0.75 -18.54 27.27
N PHE A 198 -1.00 -18.75 28.56
CA PHE A 198 -1.28 -17.71 29.54
C PHE A 198 -0.12 -17.61 30.53
N GLU A 199 0.39 -16.41 30.76
CA GLU A 199 1.46 -16.15 31.73
C GLU A 199 0.94 -15.15 32.77
N PHE A 200 0.66 -15.62 33.98
CA PHE A 200 0.14 -14.77 35.06
C PHE A 200 1.29 -14.01 35.73
N LYS A 201 1.11 -12.68 35.86
CA LYS A 201 2.05 -11.82 36.59
C LYS A 201 1.54 -11.48 37.99
N ASP A 202 0.22 -11.39 38.16
CA ASP A 202 -0.41 -11.09 39.44
C ASP A 202 -1.81 -11.72 39.48
N GLU A 203 -1.93 -12.84 40.19
CA GLU A 203 -3.19 -13.58 40.36
C GLU A 203 -4.22 -12.76 41.16
N THR A 204 -3.78 -11.92 42.10
CA THR A 204 -4.69 -11.11 42.94
C THR A 204 -5.35 -9.98 42.15
N ARG A 205 -4.63 -9.43 41.16
CA ARG A 205 -5.13 -8.36 40.28
C ARG A 205 -5.76 -8.88 39.00
N ASN A 206 -5.83 -10.19 38.81
CA ASN A 206 -6.21 -10.83 37.55
C ASN A 206 -5.44 -10.17 36.40
N ALA A 207 -4.11 -10.18 36.45
CA ALA A 207 -3.27 -9.55 35.44
C ALA A 207 -2.22 -10.54 34.91
N GLY A 208 -2.07 -10.56 33.60
CA GLY A 208 -1.18 -11.49 32.92
C GLY A 208 -0.87 -11.10 31.48
N LYS A 209 -0.07 -11.93 30.84
CA LYS A 209 0.20 -11.89 29.40
C LYS A 209 -0.50 -13.06 28.73
N ILE A 210 -0.95 -12.83 27.51
CA ILE A 210 -1.51 -13.84 26.63
C ILE A 210 -0.57 -13.95 25.44
N ARG A 211 -0.11 -15.17 25.15
CA ARG A 211 0.63 -15.47 23.93
C ARG A 211 -0.33 -16.00 22.89
N LEU A 212 -0.20 -15.45 21.71
CA LEU A 212 -1.10 -15.64 20.59
C LEU A 212 -0.28 -16.01 19.37
N VAL A 213 -0.79 -16.93 18.56
CA VAL A 213 -0.21 -17.27 17.27
C VAL A 213 -1.20 -16.82 16.21
N ASP A 214 -0.75 -16.01 15.27
CA ASP A 214 -1.56 -15.65 14.10
C ASP A 214 -1.61 -16.80 13.07
N SER A 215 -2.36 -16.63 11.99
CA SER A 215 -2.46 -17.64 10.94
C SER A 215 -1.14 -17.88 10.17
N ASN A 216 -0.16 -16.99 10.32
CA ASN A 216 1.17 -17.11 9.71
C ASN A 216 2.18 -17.81 10.64
N GLY A 217 1.78 -18.16 11.87
CA GLY A 217 2.66 -18.76 12.86
C GLY A 217 3.48 -17.74 13.66
N GLU A 218 3.22 -16.43 13.50
CA GLU A 218 3.92 -15.40 14.24
C GLU A 218 3.36 -15.25 15.66
N LEU A 219 4.26 -15.15 16.63
CA LEU A 219 3.91 -15.07 18.05
C LEU A 219 3.72 -13.61 18.47
N GLN A 220 2.54 -13.29 18.98
CA GLN A 220 2.19 -12.00 19.56
C GLN A 220 1.97 -12.14 21.07
N VAL A 221 2.40 -11.12 21.82
CA VAL A 221 2.20 -11.06 23.27
C VAL A 221 1.40 -9.82 23.61
N ILE A 222 0.25 -10.04 24.23
CA ILE A 222 -0.61 -8.95 24.72
C ILE A 222 -0.75 -9.05 26.23
N ALA A 223 -0.99 -7.92 26.88
CA ALA A 223 -1.29 -7.86 28.30
C ALA A 223 -2.81 -7.85 28.52
N GLY A 224 -3.27 -8.47 29.60
CA GLY A 224 -4.65 -8.40 30.04
C GLY A 224 -4.74 -8.15 31.53
N TRP A 225 -5.73 -7.37 31.95
CA TRP A 225 -6.05 -7.20 33.37
C TRP A 225 -7.52 -6.88 33.62
N GLY A 226 -7.95 -7.07 34.87
CA GLY A 226 -9.29 -6.69 35.32
C GLY A 226 -10.38 -7.59 34.75
N ARG A 227 -11.59 -7.02 34.59
CA ARG A 227 -12.80 -7.80 34.27
C ARG A 227 -12.71 -8.53 32.93
N VAL A 228 -12.27 -7.85 31.88
CA VAL A 228 -12.19 -8.42 30.52
C VAL A 228 -11.23 -9.61 30.49
N PHE A 229 -10.06 -9.48 31.10
CA PHE A 229 -9.08 -10.57 31.16
C PHE A 229 -9.57 -11.73 32.01
N LYS A 230 -10.21 -11.46 33.15
CA LYS A 230 -10.81 -12.51 33.98
C LYS A 230 -11.90 -13.29 33.24
N GLU A 231 -12.75 -12.60 32.49
CA GLU A 231 -13.76 -13.26 31.66
C GLU A 231 -13.12 -14.06 30.53
N PHE A 232 -12.09 -13.51 29.87
CA PHE A 232 -11.33 -14.18 28.81
C PHE A 232 -10.74 -15.53 29.26
N ILE A 233 -9.94 -15.53 30.33
CA ILE A 233 -9.30 -16.77 30.84
C ILE A 233 -10.31 -17.81 31.36
N SER A 234 -11.53 -17.39 31.71
CA SER A 234 -12.59 -18.29 32.15
C SER A 234 -13.36 -18.96 31.01
N LYS A 235 -13.25 -18.43 29.78
CA LYS A 235 -14.05 -18.86 28.62
C LYS A 235 -13.22 -19.31 27.42
N VAL A 236 -11.91 -19.09 27.46
CA VAL A 236 -11.00 -19.35 26.34
C VAL A 236 -9.89 -20.27 26.82
N ASP A 237 -9.79 -21.44 26.21
CA ASP A 237 -8.74 -22.42 26.48
C ASP A 237 -7.54 -22.22 25.57
N VAL A 238 -6.37 -22.73 25.98
CA VAL A 238 -5.20 -22.86 25.10
C VAL A 238 -5.58 -23.70 23.87
N GLY A 239 -5.14 -23.27 22.69
CA GLY A 239 -5.53 -23.85 21.41
C GLY A 239 -6.84 -23.31 20.84
N SER A 240 -7.62 -22.54 21.62
CA SER A 240 -8.84 -21.90 21.11
C SER A 240 -8.50 -20.81 20.11
N ARG A 241 -9.35 -20.66 19.09
CA ARG A 241 -9.27 -19.57 18.14
C ARG A 241 -10.12 -18.40 18.61
N VAL A 242 -9.54 -17.22 18.66
CA VAL A 242 -10.20 -16.00 19.14
C VAL A 242 -9.93 -14.81 18.23
N LYS A 243 -10.90 -13.93 18.08
CA LYS A 243 -10.65 -12.57 17.63
C LYS A 243 -10.49 -11.71 18.87
N ILE A 244 -9.51 -10.81 18.83
CA ILE A 244 -9.23 -9.90 19.93
C ILE A 244 -9.15 -8.48 19.43
N LYS A 245 -9.53 -7.54 20.29
CA LYS A 245 -9.31 -6.12 20.09
C LYS A 245 -8.35 -5.64 21.16
N THR A 246 -7.35 -4.86 20.74
CA THR A 246 -6.33 -4.33 21.64
C THR A 246 -6.25 -2.81 21.60
N GLU A 247 -5.76 -2.24 22.70
CA GLU A 247 -5.41 -0.82 22.79
C GLU A 247 -3.91 -0.68 23.13
N PRO A 248 -3.18 0.24 22.48
CA PRO A 248 -1.79 0.50 22.83
C PRO A 248 -1.70 1.14 24.22
N PHE A 249 -0.69 0.75 24.99
CA PHE A 249 -0.33 1.40 26.25
C PHE A 249 1.18 1.38 26.45
N THR A 250 1.67 2.30 27.27
CA THR A 250 3.09 2.38 27.63
C THR A 250 3.31 1.77 29.00
N THR A 251 4.26 0.85 29.11
CA THR A 251 4.64 0.24 30.40
C THR A 251 5.45 1.23 31.25
N GLN A 252 5.67 0.90 32.53
CA GLN A 252 6.56 1.67 33.40
C GLN A 252 8.02 1.68 32.91
N THR A 253 8.41 0.71 32.07
CA THR A 253 9.73 0.61 31.41
C THR A 253 9.82 1.39 30.10
N GLN A 254 8.79 2.19 29.76
CA GLN A 254 8.68 2.94 28.49
C GLN A 254 8.55 2.07 27.22
N GLU A 255 8.22 0.79 27.36
CA GLU A 255 7.96 -0.07 26.22
C GLU A 255 6.51 0.09 25.74
N GLN A 256 6.30 0.14 24.43
CA GLN A 256 4.96 0.08 23.86
C GLN A 256 4.45 -1.36 23.88
N ALA A 257 3.27 -1.55 24.47
CA ALA A 257 2.62 -2.84 24.58
C ALA A 257 1.14 -2.73 24.20
N GLN A 258 0.51 -3.87 23.97
CA GLN A 258 -0.91 -3.94 23.63
C GLN A 258 -1.72 -4.57 24.77
N LYS A 259 -2.87 -3.98 25.07
CA LYS A 259 -3.81 -4.42 26.10
C LYS A 259 -5.05 -5.05 25.50
N LEU A 260 -5.49 -6.20 25.99
CA LEU A 260 -6.79 -6.80 25.66
C LEU A 260 -7.94 -5.91 26.16
N VAL A 261 -8.84 -5.52 25.25
CA VAL A 261 -10.05 -4.76 25.57
C VAL A 261 -11.35 -5.47 25.21
N GLU A 262 -11.33 -6.34 24.20
CA GLU A 262 -12.50 -7.09 23.75
C GLU A 262 -12.07 -8.41 23.11
N TYR A 263 -12.93 -9.42 23.12
CA TYR A 263 -12.68 -10.70 22.47
C TYR A 263 -13.98 -11.36 21.97
N GLU A 264 -13.81 -12.24 20.99
CA GLU A 264 -14.86 -13.09 20.42
C GLU A 264 -14.25 -14.48 20.16
N CYS A 265 -14.84 -15.54 20.73
CA CYS A 265 -14.42 -16.91 20.41
C CYS A 265 -14.88 -17.26 19.00
N VAL A 266 -13.98 -17.82 18.20
CA VAL A 266 -14.29 -18.35 16.87
C VAL A 266 -14.51 -19.85 17.02
N ALA A 267 -15.71 -20.32 16.66
CA ALA A 267 -16.07 -21.73 16.67
C ALA A 267 -15.25 -22.56 15.66
#